data_AF-A0A1E1JW23-F1
#
_entry.id   AF-A0A1E1JW23-F1
#
_cell.length_a   1.000
_cell.length_b   1.000
_cell.length_c   1.000
_cell.angle_alpha   90.00
_cell.angle_beta   90.00
_cell.angle_gamma   90.00
#
_symmetry.space_group_name_H-M   'P 1'
#
loop_
_entity.id
_entity.type
_entity.pdbx_description
1 polymer ?
#
loop_
_entity_poly.entity_id
_entity_poly.type
_entity_poly.pdbx_seq_one_letter_code
_entity_poly.pdbx_strand_id
1 'polypeptide(L)'
;MLVLIDADAQTNLFRDEYLTRGMDGGHAAADVLKEKVQEHLVNGLGASVEKTKALPVMIKAFANLEGLSNYCVKSQRLRSQDALSKFWAGFSRSSALVDFIDVGRGKEEADSKLREVLAFYINNPLCTHIMLMCCHDAGYIPVLRPYSVKSMLSQKITLISTGGILPSIAALNFRSTKIFEPLFSGIGSPKSANQATLQLSKRVHEQHKSTPIVTSQAKECSQVSPTGSTGSGQASSTGANAKSVYQIGRPIGHENFVANAHRLGPVLRNSAGRRIDKKLPFAPWNERVQSIRNMNICSWHYLRSDHCVHDCARSHDKLERPLTSEDHDALRVITRLGFCQRLKNTGDCDDEFCIYGHGLVES
;
A
#
# COMPACT_ATOMS: atom_id res chain seq x y z
N MET A 1 6.57 -16.97 16.85
CA MET A 1 5.19 -16.46 16.70
C MET A 1 5.24 -15.20 15.86
N LEU A 2 4.30 -15.00 14.93
CA LEU A 2 4.24 -13.80 14.09
C LEU A 2 2.88 -13.09 14.26
N VAL A 3 2.92 -11.77 14.38
CA VAL A 3 1.74 -10.90 14.34
C VAL A 3 1.90 -9.93 13.18
N LEU A 4 0.95 -9.95 12.24
CA LEU A 4 0.89 -9.01 11.13
C LEU A 4 -0.32 -8.10 11.30
N ILE A 5 -0.06 -6.81 11.24
CA ILE A 5 -1.05 -5.77 11.50
C ILE A 5 -1.13 -4.87 10.26
N ASP A 6 -2.33 -4.79 9.70
CA ASP A 6 -2.70 -3.68 8.84
C ASP A 6 -3.10 -2.50 9.74
N ALA A 7 -2.19 -1.55 9.88
CA ALA A 7 -2.37 -0.35 10.69
C ALA A 7 -2.73 0.89 9.85
N ASP A 8 -2.90 0.74 8.53
CA ASP A 8 -3.31 1.85 7.66
C ASP A 8 -4.83 2.08 7.70
N ALA A 9 -5.55 1.14 8.29
CA ALA A 9 -6.98 1.22 8.50
C ALA A 9 -7.37 2.04 9.73
N GLN A 10 -8.30 2.97 9.54
CA GLN A 10 -8.84 3.81 10.62
C GLN A 10 -9.49 2.98 11.74
N THR A 11 -10.07 1.82 11.41
CA THR A 11 -10.67 0.89 12.39
C THR A 11 -9.64 0.24 13.31
N ASN A 12 -8.38 0.22 12.87
CA ASN A 12 -7.26 -0.43 13.55
C ASN A 12 -6.32 0.59 14.19
N LEU A 13 -6.77 1.83 14.36
CA LEU A 13 -5.97 2.88 15.00
C LEU A 13 -5.91 2.67 16.52
N PHE A 14 -4.70 2.71 17.08
CA PHE A 14 -4.48 2.67 18.53
C PHE A 14 -5.26 3.77 19.25
N ARG A 15 -5.64 3.52 20.51
CA ARG A 15 -6.36 4.52 21.33
C ARG A 15 -5.53 5.78 21.55
N ASP A 16 -6.23 6.90 21.72
CA ASP A 16 -5.60 8.21 21.94
C ASP A 16 -4.69 8.22 23.18
N GLU A 17 -5.02 7.42 24.20
CA GLU A 17 -4.19 7.25 25.41
C GLU A 17 -2.78 6.74 25.10
N TYR A 18 -2.59 5.99 24.00
CA TYR A 18 -1.27 5.59 23.53
C TYR A 18 -0.70 6.62 22.55
N LEU A 19 -1.49 7.05 21.54
CA LEU A 19 -1.00 7.94 20.49
C LEU A 19 -0.49 9.29 21.04
N THR A 20 -1.22 9.87 21.99
CA THR A 20 -0.92 11.20 22.54
C THR A 20 0.34 11.25 23.41
N ARG A 21 0.82 10.09 23.88
CA ARG A 21 2.03 9.96 24.69
C ARG A 21 3.31 9.80 23.85
N GLY A 22 3.23 9.89 22.52
CA GLY A 22 4.38 9.79 21.65
C GLY A 22 5.19 8.52 21.93
N MET A 23 6.51 8.66 22.14
CA MET A 23 7.43 7.53 22.30
C MET A 23 7.06 6.58 23.43
N ASP A 24 6.68 7.09 24.61
CA ASP A 24 6.29 6.25 25.75
C ASP A 24 4.99 5.49 25.47
N GLY A 25 4.07 6.12 24.75
CA GLY A 25 2.83 5.49 24.31
C GLY A 25 3.06 4.38 23.29
N GLY A 26 4.03 4.57 22.39
CA GLY A 26 4.47 3.54 21.44
C GLY A 26 5.03 2.31 22.14
N HIS A 27 5.94 2.51 23.12
CA HIS A 27 6.48 1.43 23.93
C HIS A 27 5.37 0.68 24.68
N ALA A 28 4.52 1.42 25.39
CA ALA A 28 3.42 0.83 26.16
C ALA A 28 2.45 0.03 25.28
N ALA A 29 2.08 0.55 24.10
CA ALA A 29 1.20 -0.15 23.18
C ALA A 29 1.81 -1.48 22.69
N ALA A 30 3.11 -1.49 22.37
CA ALA A 30 3.81 -2.69 21.95
C ALA A 30 3.95 -3.72 23.07
N ASP A 31 4.19 -3.28 24.31
CA ASP A 31 4.27 -4.15 25.49
C ASP A 31 2.94 -4.84 25.78
N VAL A 32 1.85 -4.08 25.80
CA VAL A 32 0.51 -4.64 25.99
C VAL A 32 0.14 -5.56 24.81
N LEU A 33 0.56 -5.24 23.57
CA LEU A 33 0.33 -6.13 22.43
C LEU A 33 1.06 -7.47 22.59
N LYS A 34 2.31 -7.46 23.08
CA LYS A 34 3.06 -8.69 23.41
C LYS A 34 2.38 -9.47 24.53
N GLU A 35 1.92 -8.80 25.58
CA GLU A 35 1.17 -9.42 26.68
C GLU A 35 -0.11 -10.11 26.16
N LYS A 36 -0.88 -9.44 25.31
CA LYS A 36 -2.08 -10.02 24.69
C LYS A 36 -1.78 -11.20 23.79
N VAL A 37 -0.65 -11.20 23.09
CA VAL A 37 -0.20 -12.40 22.35
C VAL A 37 0.06 -13.55 23.33
N GLN A 38 0.78 -13.32 24.41
CA GLN A 38 1.04 -14.36 25.41
C GLN A 38 -0.25 -14.90 26.05
N GLU A 39 -1.17 -13.99 26.42
CA GLU A 39 -2.50 -14.34 26.93
C GLU A 39 -3.26 -15.22 25.93
N HIS A 40 -3.25 -14.87 24.64
CA HIS A 40 -3.90 -15.68 23.61
C HIS A 40 -3.28 -17.06 23.44
N LEU A 41 -1.95 -17.16 23.48
CA LEU A 41 -1.26 -18.44 23.34
C LEU A 41 -1.64 -19.39 24.49
N VAL A 42 -1.68 -18.90 25.72
CA VAL A 42 -2.04 -19.71 26.89
C VAL A 42 -3.54 -20.02 26.90
N ASN A 43 -4.39 -18.99 26.92
CA ASN A 43 -5.82 -19.13 27.17
C ASN A 43 -6.61 -19.52 25.92
N GLY A 44 -6.17 -19.06 24.74
CA GLY A 44 -6.86 -19.28 23.47
C GLY A 44 -6.39 -20.52 22.71
N LEU A 45 -5.10 -20.87 22.81
CA LEU A 45 -4.51 -22.01 22.11
C LEU A 45 -4.13 -23.18 23.03
N GLY A 46 -4.26 -23.02 24.35
CA GLY A 46 -3.93 -24.06 25.33
C GLY A 46 -2.42 -24.35 25.44
N ALA A 47 -1.56 -23.40 25.07
CA ALA A 47 -0.12 -23.58 25.20
C ALA A 47 0.32 -23.49 26.67
N SER A 48 1.31 -24.30 27.05
CA SER A 48 1.93 -24.21 28.39
C SER A 48 2.58 -22.83 28.61
N VAL A 49 2.34 -22.23 29.78
CA VAL A 49 2.85 -20.91 30.19
C VAL A 49 4.37 -20.81 30.07
N GLU A 50 5.10 -21.86 30.45
CA GLU A 50 6.56 -21.86 30.37
C GLU A 50 7.05 -21.85 28.92
N LYS A 51 6.35 -22.60 28.05
CA LYS A 51 6.64 -22.60 26.62
C LYS A 51 6.34 -21.24 25.99
N THR A 52 5.29 -20.55 26.41
CA THR A 52 4.91 -19.25 25.82
C THR A 52 5.86 -18.12 26.21
N LYS A 53 6.39 -18.12 27.44
CA LYS A 53 7.40 -17.13 27.86
C LYS A 53 8.70 -17.21 27.04
N ALA A 54 9.11 -18.41 26.66
CA ALA A 54 10.33 -18.64 25.87
C ALA A 54 10.15 -18.39 24.36
N LEU A 55 8.91 -18.23 23.87
CA LEU A 55 8.65 -18.09 22.44
C LEU A 55 8.89 -16.65 21.95
N PRO A 56 9.77 -16.43 20.97
CA PRO A 56 9.93 -15.12 20.36
C PRO A 56 8.64 -14.68 19.65
N VAL A 57 8.19 -13.47 20.00
CA VAL A 57 7.05 -12.79 19.38
C VAL A 57 7.58 -11.72 18.44
N MET A 58 7.35 -11.93 17.14
CA MET A 58 7.64 -10.93 16.11
C MET A 58 6.36 -10.21 15.75
N ILE A 59 6.40 -8.87 15.74
CA ILE A 59 5.26 -8.01 15.40
C ILE A 59 5.67 -7.13 14.24
N LYS A 60 4.86 -7.11 13.18
CA LYS A 60 5.03 -6.20 12.04
C LYS A 60 3.72 -5.47 11.78
N ALA A 61 3.72 -4.17 12.07
CA ALA A 61 2.64 -3.26 11.73
C ALA A 61 3.01 -2.46 10.48
N PHE A 62 2.08 -2.37 9.52
CA PHE A 62 2.29 -1.67 8.25
C PHE A 62 1.29 -0.54 8.14
N ALA A 63 1.77 0.68 7.87
CA ALA A 63 0.92 1.81 7.51
C ALA A 63 1.71 2.84 6.71
N ASN A 64 1.00 3.74 6.03
CA ASN A 64 1.59 4.95 5.47
C ASN A 64 1.72 5.98 6.59
N LEU A 65 2.93 6.18 7.12
CA LEU A 65 3.16 7.06 8.28
C LEU A 65 2.65 8.48 7.99
N GLU A 66 2.95 9.01 6.81
CA GLU A 66 2.55 10.36 6.44
C GLU A 66 1.02 10.48 6.31
N GLY A 67 0.39 9.52 5.62
CA GLY A 67 -1.06 9.47 5.45
C GLY A 67 -1.79 9.38 6.79
N LEU A 68 -1.34 8.47 7.66
CA LEU A 68 -1.90 8.26 8.99
C LEU A 68 -1.68 9.46 9.91
N SER A 69 -0.51 10.09 9.85
CA SER A 69 -0.20 11.31 10.60
C SER A 69 -1.13 12.45 10.22
N ASN A 70 -1.32 12.67 8.92
CA ASN A 70 -2.23 13.67 8.39
C ASN A 70 -3.67 13.40 8.82
N TYR A 71 -4.11 12.14 8.76
CA TYR A 71 -5.43 11.75 9.24
C TYR A 71 -5.61 12.04 10.74
N CYS A 72 -4.65 11.66 11.59
CA CYS A 72 -4.74 11.85 13.04
C CYS A 72 -4.82 13.33 13.43
N VAL A 73 -4.09 14.21 12.73
CA VAL A 73 -4.16 15.66 12.96
C VAL A 73 -5.49 16.23 12.46
N LYS A 74 -5.91 15.88 11.23
CA LYS A 74 -7.19 16.35 10.66
C LYS A 74 -8.40 15.92 11.48
N SER A 75 -8.36 14.72 12.06
CA SER A 75 -9.41 14.19 12.94
C SER A 75 -9.31 14.69 14.39
N GLN A 76 -8.37 15.60 14.70
CA GLN A 76 -8.12 16.18 16.03
C GLN A 76 -7.75 15.15 17.11
N ARG A 77 -7.22 13.99 16.71
CA ARG A 77 -6.72 12.96 17.63
C ARG A 77 -5.33 13.27 18.12
N LEU A 78 -4.51 13.88 17.26
CA LEU A 78 -3.16 14.32 17.56
C LEU A 78 -3.00 15.81 17.28
N ARG A 79 -2.17 16.48 18.11
CA ARG A 79 -1.87 17.91 17.96
C ARG A 79 -0.87 18.20 16.85
N SER A 80 -0.02 17.24 16.51
CA SER A 80 1.02 17.38 15.49
C SER A 80 1.33 16.02 14.86
N GLN A 81 1.87 16.05 13.64
CA GLN A 81 2.36 14.85 12.96
C GLN A 81 3.54 14.22 13.71
N ASP A 82 4.40 15.05 14.31
CA ASP A 82 5.54 14.62 15.14
C ASP A 82 5.12 13.70 16.31
N ALA A 83 3.93 13.91 16.88
CA ALA A 83 3.42 13.03 17.93
C ALA A 83 3.26 11.57 17.44
N LEU A 84 2.75 11.37 16.21
CA LEU A 84 2.62 10.03 15.64
C LEU A 84 3.99 9.46 15.29
N SER A 85 4.89 10.26 14.71
CA SER A 85 6.27 9.82 14.43
C SER A 85 7.02 9.38 15.69
N LYS A 86 6.82 10.06 16.82
CA LYS A 86 7.37 9.64 18.13
C LYS A 86 6.74 8.34 18.62
N PHE A 87 5.42 8.20 18.52
CA PHE A 87 4.72 6.94 18.82
C PHE A 87 5.27 5.78 17.98
N TRP A 88 5.41 6.00 16.68
CA TRP A 88 5.95 5.04 15.73
C TRP A 88 7.36 4.57 16.09
N ALA A 89 8.24 5.51 16.42
CA ALA A 89 9.58 5.23 16.88
C ALA A 89 9.57 4.47 18.21
N GLY A 90 8.71 4.84 19.16
CA GLY A 90 8.57 4.14 20.44
C GLY A 90 8.08 2.71 20.29
N PHE A 91 7.09 2.49 19.43
CA PHE A 91 6.57 1.15 19.14
C PHE A 91 7.67 0.25 18.58
N SER A 92 8.38 0.72 17.56
CA SER A 92 9.45 -0.05 16.90
C SER A 92 10.68 -0.25 17.79
N ARG A 93 10.92 0.63 18.77
CA ARG A 93 12.06 0.52 19.70
C ARG A 93 11.75 -0.30 20.95
N SER A 94 10.50 -0.73 21.14
CA SER A 94 10.09 -1.54 22.30
C SER A 94 10.78 -2.90 22.40
N SER A 95 11.20 -3.47 21.27
CA SER A 95 11.91 -4.75 21.20
C SER A 95 12.49 -4.95 19.81
N ALA A 96 13.60 -5.69 19.70
CA ALA A 96 14.29 -5.97 18.44
C ALA A 96 13.45 -6.74 17.40
N LEU A 97 12.32 -7.35 17.80
CA LEU A 97 11.42 -8.08 16.90
C LEU A 97 10.09 -7.36 16.65
N VAL A 98 9.98 -6.09 17.06
CA VAL A 98 8.78 -5.28 16.89
C VAL A 98 9.09 -4.17 15.90
N ASP A 99 8.39 -4.17 14.78
CA ASP A 99 8.54 -3.17 13.74
C ASP A 99 7.20 -2.49 13.46
N PHE A 100 7.20 -1.16 13.45
CA PHE A 100 6.21 -0.37 12.75
C PHE A 100 6.86 0.16 11.46
N ILE A 101 6.35 -0.28 10.32
CA ILE A 101 7.00 -0.18 9.03
C ILE A 101 6.25 0.81 8.17
N ASP A 102 6.92 1.90 7.78
CA ASP A 102 6.36 2.88 6.88
C ASP A 102 6.40 2.28 5.47
N VAL A 103 5.24 2.11 4.86
CA VAL A 103 5.12 1.61 3.49
C VAL A 103 5.09 2.76 2.46
N GLY A 104 5.11 4.00 2.94
CA GLY A 104 5.06 5.19 2.10
C GLY A 104 3.68 5.40 1.48
N ARG A 105 3.63 6.34 0.53
CA ARG A 105 2.40 6.68 -0.18
C ARG A 105 2.11 5.67 -1.27
N GLY A 106 0.85 5.26 -1.35
CA GLY A 106 0.34 4.43 -2.42
C GLY A 106 -0.97 3.80 -2.00
N LYS A 107 -1.68 3.22 -2.97
CA LYS A 107 -2.91 2.49 -2.68
C LYS A 107 -2.53 1.03 -2.41
N GLU A 108 -3.05 0.45 -1.34
CA GLU A 108 -2.86 -0.97 -1.00
C GLU A 108 -1.39 -1.36 -0.72
N GLU A 109 -0.51 -0.41 -0.40
CA GLU A 109 0.92 -0.70 -0.12
C GLU A 109 1.09 -1.50 1.18
N ALA A 110 0.31 -1.16 2.22
CA ALA A 110 0.28 -1.89 3.48
C ALA A 110 -0.21 -3.33 3.23
N ASP A 111 -1.30 -3.47 2.49
CA ASP A 111 -1.92 -4.75 2.15
C ASP A 111 -0.96 -5.61 1.33
N SER A 112 -0.34 -5.03 0.30
CA SER A 112 0.63 -5.71 -0.56
C SER A 112 1.77 -6.29 0.27
N LYS A 113 2.36 -5.47 1.15
CA LYS A 113 3.46 -5.93 2.02
C LYS A 113 3.01 -6.98 3.01
N LEU A 114 1.83 -6.82 3.62
CA LEU A 114 1.28 -7.80 4.56
C LEU A 114 1.04 -9.15 3.86
N ARG A 115 0.46 -9.14 2.66
CA ARG A 115 0.18 -10.35 1.85
C ARG A 115 1.46 -11.13 1.55
N GLU A 116 2.51 -10.45 1.10
CA GLU A 116 3.78 -11.11 0.77
C GLU A 116 4.50 -11.65 2.01
N VAL A 117 4.50 -10.90 3.11
CA VAL A 117 5.07 -11.38 4.39
C VAL A 117 4.29 -12.59 4.90
N LEU A 118 2.95 -12.57 4.82
CA LEU A 118 2.13 -13.74 5.15
C LEU A 118 2.51 -14.96 4.30
N ALA A 119 2.58 -14.79 2.98
CA ALA A 119 2.91 -15.88 2.05
C ALA A 119 4.29 -16.51 2.34
N PHE A 120 5.27 -15.69 2.75
CA PHE A 120 6.58 -16.17 3.16
C PHE A 120 6.53 -17.00 4.46
N TYR A 121 5.85 -16.50 5.50
CA TYR A 121 5.87 -17.14 6.82
C TYR A 121 4.87 -18.30 6.97
N ILE A 122 3.79 -18.33 6.19
CA ILE A 122 2.74 -19.35 6.34
C ILE A 122 3.24 -20.77 6.10
N ASN A 123 4.21 -20.94 5.20
CA ASN A 123 4.83 -22.24 4.92
C ASN A 123 6.12 -22.49 5.72
N ASN A 124 6.59 -21.52 6.50
CA ASN A 124 7.78 -21.69 7.32
C ASN A 124 7.46 -22.60 8.53
N PRO A 125 8.15 -23.75 8.69
CA PRO A 125 7.90 -24.70 9.78
C PRO A 125 8.27 -24.15 11.17
N LEU A 126 9.18 -23.17 11.25
CA LEU A 126 9.56 -22.50 12.50
C LEU A 126 8.56 -21.43 12.92
N CYS A 127 7.73 -20.96 11.99
CA CYS A 127 6.61 -20.10 12.31
C CYS A 127 5.44 -20.99 12.74
N THR A 128 5.24 -21.19 14.04
CA THR A 128 4.21 -22.12 14.52
C THR A 128 2.80 -21.56 14.47
N HIS A 129 2.65 -20.23 14.54
CA HIS A 129 1.35 -19.55 14.56
C HIS A 129 1.46 -18.11 14.05
N ILE A 130 0.42 -17.63 13.38
CA ILE A 130 0.32 -16.30 12.79
C ILE A 130 -0.99 -15.64 13.24
N MET A 131 -0.89 -14.45 13.81
CA MET A 131 -2.05 -13.60 14.09
C MET A 131 -2.15 -12.46 13.08
N LEU A 132 -3.35 -12.25 12.53
CA LEU A 132 -3.58 -11.31 11.43
C LEU A 132 -4.64 -10.27 11.81
N MET A 133 -4.28 -8.99 11.79
CA MET A 133 -5.23 -7.89 11.97
C MET A 133 -5.50 -7.19 10.63
N CYS A 134 -6.32 -7.80 9.80
CA CYS A 134 -6.66 -7.32 8.44
C CYS A 134 -8.17 -7.47 8.13
N CYS A 135 -8.99 -7.62 9.17
CA CYS A 135 -10.39 -8.07 9.07
C CYS A 135 -11.38 -7.06 8.49
N HIS A 136 -10.93 -5.84 8.19
CA HIS A 136 -11.77 -4.74 7.70
C HIS A 136 -11.84 -4.69 6.17
N ASP A 137 -10.87 -5.28 5.45
CA ASP A 137 -10.75 -5.16 3.99
C ASP A 137 -10.97 -6.48 3.25
N ALA A 138 -11.95 -6.50 2.34
CA ALA A 138 -12.23 -7.61 1.45
C ALA A 138 -11.07 -7.95 0.50
N GLY A 139 -10.13 -7.02 0.29
CA GLY A 139 -8.90 -7.22 -0.48
C GLY A 139 -8.03 -8.38 0.02
N TYR A 140 -8.17 -8.78 1.28
CA TYR A 140 -7.45 -9.94 1.83
C TYR A 140 -8.09 -11.30 1.51
N ILE A 141 -9.35 -11.35 1.06
CA ILE A 141 -10.06 -12.62 0.83
C ILE A 141 -9.34 -13.52 -0.18
N PRO A 142 -8.87 -13.03 -1.35
CA PRO A 142 -8.19 -13.88 -2.33
C PRO A 142 -6.92 -14.53 -1.78
N VAL A 143 -6.17 -13.84 -0.90
CA VAL A 143 -4.95 -14.39 -0.30
C VAL A 143 -5.26 -15.35 0.84
N LEU A 144 -6.33 -15.12 1.60
CA LEU A 144 -6.67 -15.94 2.76
C LEU A 144 -7.42 -17.23 2.37
N ARG A 145 -8.24 -17.19 1.31
CA ARG A 145 -9.07 -18.33 0.88
C ARG A 145 -8.28 -19.64 0.65
N PRO A 146 -7.10 -19.65 0.01
CA PRO A 146 -6.31 -20.87 -0.14
C PRO A 146 -5.85 -21.49 1.19
N TYR A 147 -5.75 -20.68 2.25
CA TYR A 147 -5.34 -21.15 3.59
C TYR A 147 -6.52 -21.66 4.41
N SER A 148 -7.73 -21.14 4.20
CA SER A 148 -8.92 -21.59 4.96
C SER A 148 -9.33 -23.03 4.65
N VAL A 149 -9.15 -23.47 3.40
CA VAL A 149 -9.52 -24.82 2.95
C VAL A 149 -8.52 -25.89 3.40
N LYS A 150 -7.31 -25.51 3.82
CA LYS A 150 -6.26 -26.43 4.27
C LYS A 150 -6.24 -26.46 5.80
N SER A 151 -6.74 -27.55 6.39
CA SER A 151 -6.90 -27.69 7.85
C SER A 151 -5.67 -27.23 8.66
N MET A 152 -4.47 -27.69 8.30
CA MET A 152 -3.22 -27.34 8.99
C MET A 152 -2.86 -25.84 8.89
N LEU A 153 -3.09 -25.21 7.73
CA LEU A 153 -2.79 -23.78 7.55
C LEU A 153 -3.86 -22.89 8.21
N SER A 154 -5.12 -23.32 8.16
CA SER A 154 -6.22 -22.65 8.83
C SER A 154 -6.01 -22.61 10.35
N GLN A 155 -5.58 -23.72 10.95
CA GLN A 155 -5.26 -23.80 12.39
C GLN A 155 -4.08 -22.92 12.81
N LYS A 156 -3.15 -22.65 11.89
CA LYS A 156 -1.97 -21.79 12.08
C LYS A 156 -2.31 -20.30 12.06
N ILE A 157 -3.50 -19.91 11.59
CA ILE A 157 -3.92 -18.51 11.50
C ILE A 157 -4.94 -18.20 12.60
N THR A 158 -4.82 -17.02 13.20
CA THR A 158 -5.88 -16.44 14.02
C THR A 158 -6.11 -14.99 13.64
N LEU A 159 -7.37 -14.64 13.35
CA LEU A 159 -7.76 -13.29 13.03
C LEU A 159 -7.92 -12.45 14.30
N ILE A 160 -7.28 -11.29 14.32
CA ILE A 160 -7.50 -10.26 15.34
C ILE A 160 -8.65 -9.39 14.85
N SER A 161 -9.74 -9.36 15.61
CA SER A 161 -10.89 -8.52 15.33
C SER A 161 -10.90 -7.32 16.28
N THR A 162 -10.93 -6.13 15.70
CA THR A 162 -11.04 -4.86 16.42
C THR A 162 -12.24 -4.10 15.88
N GLY A 163 -13.39 -4.23 16.55
CA GLY A 163 -14.64 -3.60 16.09
C GLY A 163 -15.42 -4.40 15.03
N GLY A 164 -15.08 -5.66 14.79
CA GLY A 164 -15.82 -6.56 13.90
C GLY A 164 -14.93 -7.33 12.91
N ILE A 165 -15.55 -8.25 12.17
CA ILE A 165 -14.94 -8.97 11.05
C ILE A 165 -15.89 -8.79 9.87
N LEU A 166 -15.36 -8.37 8.72
CA LEU A 166 -16.16 -8.24 7.51
C LEU A 166 -16.85 -9.60 7.20
N PRO A 167 -18.16 -9.65 6.92
CA PRO A 167 -18.88 -10.93 6.77
C PRO A 167 -18.25 -11.89 5.75
N SER A 168 -17.68 -11.35 4.67
CA SER A 168 -17.00 -12.11 3.64
C SER A 168 -15.64 -12.70 4.07
N ILE A 169 -14.97 -12.09 5.06
CA ILE A 169 -13.80 -12.68 5.74
C ILE A 169 -14.25 -13.69 6.78
N ALA A 170 -15.31 -13.40 7.54
CA ALA A 170 -15.87 -14.32 8.53
C ALA A 170 -16.28 -15.66 7.89
N ALA A 171 -16.82 -15.62 6.66
CA ALA A 171 -17.16 -16.80 5.86
C ALA A 171 -15.96 -17.72 5.53
N LEU A 172 -14.71 -17.28 5.73
CA LEU A 172 -13.53 -18.11 5.60
C LEU A 172 -13.28 -19.01 6.83
N ASN A 173 -14.05 -18.85 7.91
CA ASN A 173 -14.05 -19.72 9.09
C ASN A 173 -12.67 -19.89 9.78
N PHE A 174 -11.82 -18.86 9.75
CA PHE A 174 -10.63 -18.84 10.59
C PHE A 174 -11.01 -18.65 12.06
N ARG A 175 -10.18 -19.17 12.97
CA ARG A 175 -10.24 -18.78 14.39
C ARG A 175 -10.09 -17.26 14.47
N SER A 176 -10.85 -16.62 15.36
CA SER A 176 -10.71 -15.19 15.64
C SER A 176 -10.65 -14.90 17.13
N THR A 177 -10.10 -13.74 17.49
CA THR A 177 -10.02 -13.25 18.87
C THR A 177 -10.25 -11.74 18.93
N LYS A 178 -10.88 -11.29 20.03
CA LYS A 178 -11.19 -9.88 20.31
C LYS A 178 -10.39 -9.30 21.48
N ILE A 179 -9.52 -10.08 22.11
CA ILE A 179 -8.80 -9.65 23.33
C ILE A 179 -7.89 -8.42 23.13
N PHE A 180 -7.64 -8.05 21.87
CA PHE A 180 -6.85 -6.88 21.48
C PHE A 180 -7.70 -5.61 21.35
N GLU A 181 -9.04 -5.69 21.32
CA GLU A 181 -9.94 -4.53 21.22
C GLU A 181 -9.60 -3.39 22.20
N PRO A 182 -9.18 -3.64 23.45
CA PRO A 182 -8.77 -2.57 24.36
C PRO A 182 -7.58 -1.72 23.92
N LEU A 183 -6.75 -2.17 22.96
CA LEU A 183 -5.64 -1.38 22.42
C LEU A 183 -6.07 -0.39 21.35
N PHE A 184 -7.22 -0.64 20.73
CA PHE A 184 -7.66 0.07 19.53
C PHE A 184 -8.92 0.88 19.80
N SER A 185 -9.13 1.87 18.94
CA SER A 185 -10.18 2.87 19.14
C SER A 185 -11.59 2.32 18.88
N GLY A 186 -11.72 1.17 18.23
CA GLY A 186 -13.00 0.57 17.88
C GLY A 186 -13.83 1.43 16.91
N ILE A 187 -14.86 0.83 16.32
CA ILE A 187 -15.86 1.57 15.53
C ILE A 187 -16.75 2.34 16.53
N GLY A 188 -16.71 3.67 16.47
CA GLY A 188 -17.64 4.52 17.23
C GLY A 188 -17.20 4.96 18.62
N SER A 189 -15.91 4.91 18.98
CA SER A 189 -15.47 5.58 20.22
C SER A 189 -15.82 7.08 20.18
N PRO A 190 -16.50 7.62 21.20
CA PRO A 190 -16.75 9.04 21.29
C PRO A 190 -15.43 9.80 21.34
N LYS A 191 -15.34 10.92 20.60
CA LYS A 191 -14.23 11.87 20.67
C LYS A 191 -14.09 12.29 22.13
N SER A 192 -13.06 11.82 22.83
CA SER A 192 -12.80 12.26 24.20
C SER A 192 -12.23 13.68 24.13
N ALA A 193 -13.14 14.65 24.12
CA ALA A 193 -12.84 16.04 24.38
C ALA A 193 -12.55 16.20 25.87
N ASN A 194 -11.35 15.84 26.30
CA ASN A 194 -10.86 16.24 27.62
C ASN A 194 -9.86 17.40 27.47
N GLN A 195 -10.43 18.60 27.35
CA GLN A 195 -9.83 19.78 27.96
C GLN A 195 -9.97 19.61 29.48
N ALA A 196 -8.86 19.27 30.15
CA ALA A 196 -8.75 19.41 31.59
C ALA A 196 -7.50 20.25 31.90
N THR A 197 -7.78 21.55 32.07
CA THR A 197 -7.13 22.53 32.94
C THR A 197 -5.87 22.06 33.67
N LEU A 198 -4.69 22.44 33.16
CA LEU A 198 -3.47 22.48 33.97
C LEU A 198 -3.54 23.71 34.88
N GLN A 199 -4.05 23.50 36.10
CA GLN A 199 -3.90 24.48 37.16
C GLN A 199 -2.44 24.49 37.64
N LEU A 200 -1.90 25.70 37.56
CA LEU A 200 -0.60 26.15 38.01
C LEU A 200 -0.38 25.86 39.49
N SER A 201 0.68 25.13 39.83
CA SER A 201 1.29 25.16 41.16
C SER A 201 2.78 25.49 41.04
N LYS A 202 3.14 26.68 41.55
CA LYS A 202 4.49 27.22 41.66
C LYS A 202 5.22 26.62 42.87
N ARG A 203 6.52 26.31 42.72
CA ARG A 203 7.64 26.52 43.66
C ARG A 203 8.95 26.13 42.92
N VAL A 204 9.80 27.05 42.45
CA VAL A 204 10.82 27.91 43.13
C VAL A 204 12.12 27.16 43.49
N HIS A 205 13.15 27.30 42.64
CA HIS A 205 14.61 27.45 42.87
C HIS A 205 15.32 27.15 41.53
N GLU A 206 16.37 27.80 41.05
CA GLU A 206 17.15 28.98 41.44
C GLU A 206 17.99 29.39 40.20
N GLN A 207 18.48 30.64 40.22
CA GLN A 207 19.16 31.36 39.14
C GLN A 207 20.53 30.77 38.75
N HIS A 208 21.01 31.02 37.53
CA HIS A 208 22.31 31.70 37.30
C HIS A 208 22.53 32.14 35.82
N LYS A 209 22.49 33.48 35.64
CA LYS A 209 23.35 34.40 34.86
C LYS A 209 23.72 34.17 33.37
N SER A 210 23.72 35.30 32.65
CA SER A 210 23.82 35.48 31.19
C SER A 210 25.22 35.88 30.65
N THR A 211 25.45 35.52 29.36
CA THR A 211 26.14 36.25 28.23
C THR A 211 27.66 36.52 28.24
N PRO A 212 28.34 36.83 27.09
CA PRO A 212 27.86 37.05 25.69
C PRO A 212 28.66 36.42 24.50
N ILE A 213 28.01 36.42 23.31
CA ILE A 213 28.43 36.80 21.92
C ILE A 213 29.75 36.24 21.31
N VAL A 214 29.68 35.61 20.12
CA VAL A 214 30.36 36.02 18.84
C VAL A 214 29.63 35.45 17.61
N THR A 215 29.53 36.33 16.61
CA THR A 215 28.89 36.37 15.29
C THR A 215 29.55 35.51 14.19
N SER A 216 28.77 35.17 13.15
CA SER A 216 29.08 35.22 11.69
C SER A 216 28.51 34.01 10.92
N GLN A 217 28.01 34.07 9.69
CA GLN A 217 27.62 35.14 8.75
C GLN A 217 26.81 34.42 7.65
N ALA A 218 25.69 35.01 7.21
CA ALA A 218 24.99 34.63 5.99
C ALA A 218 25.67 35.23 4.76
N LYS A 219 25.63 34.54 3.62
CA LYS A 219 25.97 35.10 2.30
C LYS A 219 24.89 34.74 1.28
N GLU A 220 24.12 35.77 0.94
CA GLU A 220 23.35 35.94 -0.29
C GLU A 220 24.31 36.24 -1.48
N CYS A 221 23.92 35.87 -2.70
CA CYS A 221 24.20 36.67 -3.89
C CYS A 221 23.21 36.38 -5.02
N SER A 222 23.05 37.38 -5.87
CA SER A 222 21.89 37.77 -6.66
C SER A 222 21.73 37.12 -8.03
N GLN A 223 20.56 37.44 -8.59
CA GLN A 223 20.04 37.26 -9.95
C GLN A 223 20.97 37.73 -11.09
N VAL A 224 20.83 37.08 -12.26
CA VAL A 224 20.93 37.72 -13.60
C VAL A 224 20.05 36.96 -14.61
N SER A 225 19.19 37.69 -15.34
CA SER A 225 18.44 37.23 -16.53
C SER A 225 19.27 37.40 -17.81
N PRO A 226 18.88 36.77 -18.93
CA PRO A 226 18.65 37.59 -20.12
C PRO A 226 17.41 37.22 -20.95
N THR A 227 17.06 38.17 -21.80
CA THR A 227 15.85 38.35 -22.60
C THR A 227 16.04 37.93 -24.06
N GLY A 228 14.94 37.59 -24.76
CA GLY A 228 14.79 37.61 -26.23
C GLY A 228 14.54 36.23 -26.85
N SER A 229 13.72 36.01 -27.88
CA SER A 229 12.84 36.84 -28.71
C SER A 229 11.97 35.92 -29.60
N THR A 230 10.74 36.36 -29.92
CA THR A 230 9.89 36.10 -31.13
C THR A 230 10.15 34.91 -32.06
N GLY A 231 9.07 34.21 -32.43
CA GLY A 231 9.03 33.39 -33.65
C GLY A 231 7.71 32.63 -33.86
N SER A 232 6.76 33.26 -34.54
CA SER A 232 5.54 32.65 -35.09
C SER A 232 5.87 31.79 -36.32
N GLY A 233 5.17 30.66 -36.52
CA GLY A 233 5.27 29.89 -37.76
C GLY A 233 4.24 28.76 -37.85
N GLN A 234 3.11 29.03 -38.50
CA GLN A 234 2.26 28.02 -39.15
C GLN A 234 2.88 27.68 -40.51
N ALA A 235 2.87 26.40 -40.91
CA ALA A 235 2.40 25.93 -42.23
C ALA A 235 2.64 24.42 -42.43
N SER A 236 1.50 23.72 -42.58
CA SER A 236 1.13 22.90 -43.75
C SER A 236 1.99 21.74 -44.26
N SER A 237 1.26 20.63 -44.36
CA SER A 237 1.49 19.31 -44.97
C SER A 237 1.82 19.25 -46.47
N THR A 238 2.51 18.18 -46.88
CA THR A 238 2.25 17.36 -48.11
C THR A 238 2.82 15.94 -47.90
N GLY A 239 1.98 14.89 -47.84
CA GLY A 239 1.81 13.84 -48.88
C GLY A 239 2.82 12.67 -48.70
N ALA A 240 2.55 11.37 -48.81
CA ALA A 240 1.44 10.52 -49.27
C ALA A 240 1.80 9.07 -48.78
N ASN A 241 0.91 8.29 -48.13
CA ASN A 241 -0.10 7.39 -48.71
C ASN A 241 0.32 5.89 -48.69
N ALA A 242 -0.33 5.09 -47.83
CA ALA A 242 -0.60 3.68 -48.09
C ALA A 242 -1.80 3.21 -47.23
N LYS A 243 -2.84 2.75 -47.93
CA LYS A 243 -4.15 2.33 -47.42
C LYS A 243 -4.09 0.95 -46.74
N SER A 244 -4.78 0.77 -45.63
CA SER A 244 -5.58 -0.44 -45.41
C SER A 244 -6.76 -0.15 -44.48
N VAL A 245 -7.91 -0.67 -44.88
CA VAL A 245 -9.26 -0.34 -44.46
C VAL A 245 -9.69 -1.32 -43.37
N TYR A 246 -10.03 -0.80 -42.19
CA TYR A 246 -11.12 -1.31 -41.36
C TYR A 246 -11.75 -0.12 -40.63
N GLN A 247 -12.87 0.37 -41.16
CA GLN A 247 -13.79 1.25 -40.44
C GLN A 247 -15.00 0.42 -40.02
N ILE A 248 -15.14 0.14 -38.72
CA ILE A 248 -16.44 -0.09 -38.08
C ILE A 248 -16.37 0.50 -36.67
N GLY A 249 -17.19 1.54 -36.42
CA GLY A 249 -17.57 2.02 -35.08
C GLY A 249 -16.79 3.21 -34.50
N ARG A 250 -17.31 4.45 -34.64
CA ARG A 250 -17.22 5.46 -33.56
C ARG A 250 -18.46 5.23 -32.66
N PRO A 251 -18.45 5.31 -31.30
CA PRO A 251 -17.91 6.44 -30.50
C PRO A 251 -17.42 6.11 -29.03
N ILE A 252 -17.16 7.18 -28.24
CA ILE A 252 -16.86 7.34 -26.79
C ILE A 252 -15.38 7.64 -26.46
N GLY A 253 -15.06 8.95 -26.34
CA GLY A 253 -13.81 9.49 -25.78
C GLY A 253 -12.64 9.52 -26.76
N HIS A 254 -12.21 10.71 -27.21
CA HIS A 254 -11.10 10.87 -28.16
C HIS A 254 -9.75 10.69 -27.42
N GLU A 255 -9.38 9.45 -27.08
CA GLU A 255 -8.04 9.14 -26.60
C GLU A 255 -7.03 9.28 -27.76
N ASN A 256 -5.96 10.06 -27.56
CA ASN A 256 -4.85 10.11 -28.50
C ASN A 256 -3.98 8.88 -28.29
N PHE A 257 -4.29 7.80 -29.02
CA PHE A 257 -3.57 6.54 -28.91
C PHE A 257 -2.11 6.68 -29.38
N VAL A 258 -1.21 5.98 -28.69
CA VAL A 258 0.17 5.83 -29.18
C VAL A 258 0.17 5.03 -30.48
N ALA A 259 1.09 5.33 -31.40
CA ALA A 259 1.10 4.73 -32.75
C ALA A 259 1.09 3.18 -32.73
N ASN A 260 1.70 2.56 -31.71
CA ASN A 260 1.76 1.10 -31.54
C ASN A 260 0.67 0.52 -30.61
N ALA A 261 -0.35 1.30 -30.21
CA ALA A 261 -1.43 0.84 -29.32
C ALA A 261 -2.25 -0.32 -29.92
N HIS A 262 -2.31 -0.40 -31.26
CA HIS A 262 -2.96 -1.49 -31.99
C HIS A 262 -2.41 -2.89 -31.63
N ARG A 263 -1.20 -2.98 -31.06
CA ARG A 263 -0.61 -4.24 -30.57
C ARG A 263 -1.35 -4.80 -29.35
N LEU A 264 -2.16 -4.00 -28.65
CA LEU A 264 -2.99 -4.45 -27.53
C LEU A 264 -4.17 -5.31 -27.99
N GLY A 265 -4.71 -5.01 -29.18
CA GLY A 265 -5.75 -5.79 -29.83
C GLY A 265 -5.21 -6.96 -30.66
N PRO A 266 -6.12 -7.72 -31.29
CA PRO A 266 -7.57 -7.68 -31.08
C PRO A 266 -7.97 -8.31 -29.73
N VAL A 267 -9.21 -8.07 -29.29
CA VAL A 267 -9.77 -8.78 -28.14
C VAL A 267 -9.97 -10.25 -28.49
N LEU A 268 -9.24 -11.14 -27.82
CA LEU A 268 -9.41 -12.58 -27.95
C LEU A 268 -10.46 -13.07 -26.97
N ARG A 269 -11.29 -14.04 -27.37
CA ARG A 269 -12.29 -14.69 -26.51
C ARG A 269 -12.20 -16.20 -26.65
N ASN A 270 -12.42 -16.93 -25.55
CA ASN A 270 -12.53 -18.39 -25.58
C ASN A 270 -13.92 -18.86 -26.04
N SER A 271 -14.13 -20.18 -26.14
CA SER A 271 -15.41 -20.79 -26.53
C SER A 271 -16.59 -20.43 -25.63
N ALA A 272 -16.32 -20.04 -24.38
CA ALA A 272 -17.33 -19.55 -23.44
C ALA A 272 -17.58 -18.03 -23.57
N GLY A 273 -17.03 -17.38 -24.60
CA GLY A 273 -17.17 -15.95 -24.84
C GLY A 273 -16.37 -15.06 -23.89
N ARG A 274 -15.53 -15.60 -23.00
CA ARG A 274 -14.75 -14.82 -22.02
C ARG A 274 -13.46 -14.30 -22.65
N ARG A 275 -13.11 -13.04 -22.37
CA ARG A 275 -11.86 -12.43 -22.84
C ARG A 275 -10.64 -13.20 -22.33
N ILE A 276 -9.68 -13.42 -23.22
CA ILE A 276 -8.38 -14.02 -22.94
C ILE A 276 -7.26 -13.07 -23.37
N ASP A 277 -6.15 -13.13 -22.65
CA ASP A 277 -4.93 -12.39 -22.93
C ASP A 277 -4.07 -13.12 -23.95
N LYS A 278 -3.68 -12.43 -25.02
CA LYS A 278 -2.68 -12.91 -26.00
C LYS A 278 -1.41 -13.41 -25.31
N LYS A 279 -0.84 -14.54 -25.72
CA LYS A 279 0.44 -15.01 -25.17
C LYS A 279 1.58 -14.01 -25.44
N LEU A 280 2.41 -13.72 -24.43
CA LEU A 280 3.56 -12.82 -24.56
C LEU A 280 4.87 -13.63 -24.66
N PRO A 281 5.89 -13.10 -25.36
CA PRO A 281 7.16 -13.79 -25.54
C PRO A 281 8.01 -13.84 -24.27
N PHE A 282 7.66 -13.05 -23.24
CA PHE A 282 8.43 -12.95 -21.99
C PHE A 282 7.69 -13.53 -20.80
N ALA A 283 8.45 -14.23 -19.95
CA ALA A 283 8.01 -14.54 -18.59
C ALA A 283 8.21 -13.32 -17.66
N PRO A 284 7.46 -13.21 -16.54
CA PRO A 284 7.61 -12.11 -15.60
C PRO A 284 9.01 -11.91 -15.01
N TRP A 285 9.81 -12.97 -14.95
CA TRP A 285 11.19 -12.95 -14.44
C TRP A 285 12.26 -12.66 -15.51
N ASN A 286 11.87 -12.43 -16.78
CA ASN A 286 12.81 -12.11 -17.85
C ASN A 286 13.60 -10.81 -17.56
N GLU A 287 14.88 -10.77 -17.92
CA GLU A 287 15.78 -9.63 -17.65
C GLU A 287 15.28 -8.31 -18.26
N ARG A 288 14.73 -8.34 -19.49
CA ARG A 288 14.17 -7.15 -20.12
C ARG A 288 12.94 -6.64 -19.37
N VAL A 289 12.07 -7.54 -18.92
CA VAL A 289 10.89 -7.21 -18.09
C VAL A 289 11.33 -6.54 -16.78
N GLN A 290 12.34 -7.08 -16.11
CA GLN A 290 12.88 -6.49 -14.87
C GLN A 290 13.52 -5.11 -15.12
N SER A 291 14.27 -4.96 -16.21
CA SER A 291 14.88 -3.68 -16.61
C SER A 291 13.82 -2.61 -16.81
N ILE A 292 12.77 -2.89 -17.60
CA ILE A 292 11.65 -1.97 -17.82
C ILE A 292 10.92 -1.64 -16.51
N ARG A 293 10.72 -2.62 -15.63
CA ARG A 293 10.07 -2.42 -14.31
C ARG A 293 10.83 -1.41 -13.46
N ASN A 294 12.17 -1.49 -13.46
CA ASN A 294 13.04 -0.62 -12.68
C ASN A 294 13.10 0.82 -13.23
N MET A 295 12.75 1.02 -14.50
CA MET A 295 12.69 2.37 -15.08
C MET A 295 11.50 3.19 -14.55
N ASN A 296 10.50 2.59 -13.91
CA ASN A 296 9.34 3.30 -13.35
C ASN A 296 8.56 4.14 -14.40
N ILE A 297 8.47 3.65 -15.65
CA ILE A 297 7.80 4.34 -16.74
C ILE A 297 6.27 4.20 -16.68
N CYS A 298 5.54 5.18 -17.22
CA CYS A 298 4.07 5.18 -17.20
C CYS A 298 3.50 4.20 -18.23
N SER A 299 2.94 3.09 -17.78
CA SER A 299 2.41 2.07 -18.68
C SER A 299 1.28 2.56 -19.58
N TRP A 300 0.40 3.44 -19.08
CA TRP A 300 -0.69 3.99 -19.90
C TRP A 300 -0.15 4.90 -21.02
N HIS A 301 0.80 5.78 -20.68
CA HIS A 301 1.44 6.67 -21.65
C HIS A 301 2.11 5.90 -22.80
N TYR A 302 2.85 4.85 -22.45
CA TYR A 302 3.65 4.10 -23.42
C TYR A 302 2.89 2.99 -24.17
N LEU A 303 1.82 2.43 -23.62
CA LEU A 303 1.07 1.33 -24.26
C LEU A 303 -0.25 1.76 -24.90
N ARG A 304 -0.94 2.77 -24.33
CA ARG A 304 -2.32 3.07 -24.71
C ARG A 304 -2.45 4.44 -25.35
N SER A 305 -2.40 5.50 -24.56
CA SER A 305 -2.73 6.85 -25.02
C SER A 305 -2.04 7.91 -24.18
N ASP A 306 -2.18 9.17 -24.57
CA ASP A 306 -1.72 10.31 -23.79
C ASP A 306 -2.45 10.34 -22.43
N HIS A 307 -1.87 9.69 -21.41
CA HIS A 307 -2.52 9.49 -20.11
C HIS A 307 -2.56 10.74 -19.23
N CYS A 308 -1.50 11.55 -19.27
CA CYS A 308 -1.31 12.63 -18.31
C CYS A 308 -0.72 13.83 -19.02
N VAL A 309 -1.55 14.84 -19.26
CA VAL A 309 -1.08 16.14 -19.75
C VAL A 309 -0.40 16.92 -18.61
N HIS A 310 -0.70 16.61 -17.34
CA HIS A 310 -0.04 17.20 -16.16
C HIS A 310 0.07 16.17 -15.00
N ASP A 311 1.21 16.18 -14.29
CA ASP A 311 1.47 15.51 -12.99
C ASP A 311 1.43 13.96 -12.93
N CYS A 312 2.05 13.25 -13.88
CA CYS A 312 2.30 11.81 -13.71
C CYS A 312 3.49 11.55 -12.76
N ALA A 313 3.29 10.70 -11.74
CA ALA A 313 4.37 10.24 -10.86
C ALA A 313 5.33 9.21 -11.51
N ARG A 314 5.04 8.77 -12.74
CA ARG A 314 5.82 7.80 -13.51
C ARG A 314 6.55 8.52 -14.66
N SER A 315 7.71 8.01 -15.05
CA SER A 315 8.54 8.65 -16.08
C SER A 315 7.92 8.51 -17.48
N HIS A 316 7.99 9.58 -18.28
CA HIS A 316 7.47 9.67 -19.66
C HIS A 316 8.58 9.87 -20.71
N ASP A 317 9.83 9.99 -20.27
CA ASP A 317 10.98 10.48 -21.02
C ASP A 317 12.16 9.50 -21.05
N LYS A 318 12.05 8.35 -20.37
CA LYS A 318 13.15 7.37 -20.26
C LYS A 318 13.31 6.48 -21.49
N LEU A 319 12.26 6.34 -22.29
CA LEU A 319 12.27 5.59 -23.54
C LEU A 319 11.58 6.40 -24.63
N GLU A 320 11.97 6.13 -25.87
CA GLU A 320 11.29 6.69 -27.03
C GLU A 320 9.84 6.17 -27.13
N ARG A 321 8.95 7.05 -27.57
CA ARG A 321 7.54 6.73 -27.80
C ARG A 321 7.25 6.91 -29.29
N PRO A 322 6.76 5.89 -30.01
CA PRO A 322 6.31 4.57 -29.53
C PRO A 322 7.47 3.64 -29.11
N LEU A 323 7.18 2.75 -28.15
CA LEU A 323 8.13 1.71 -27.75
C LEU A 323 8.46 0.74 -28.89
N THR A 324 9.66 0.18 -28.83
CA THR A 324 10.04 -0.99 -29.65
C THR A 324 9.11 -2.18 -29.37
N SER A 325 9.04 -3.14 -30.29
CA SER A 325 8.24 -4.37 -30.10
C SER A 325 8.61 -5.10 -28.81
N GLU A 326 9.91 -5.16 -28.52
CA GLU A 326 10.46 -5.83 -27.34
C GLU A 326 10.02 -5.14 -26.04
N ASP A 327 10.18 -3.82 -25.97
CA ASP A 327 9.84 -3.02 -24.79
C ASP A 327 8.35 -2.94 -24.55
N HIS A 328 7.58 -2.86 -25.63
CA HIS A 328 6.14 -2.91 -25.58
C HIS A 328 5.68 -4.23 -24.95
N ASP A 329 6.21 -5.37 -25.40
CA ASP A 329 5.80 -6.67 -24.90
C ASP A 329 6.29 -6.90 -23.46
N ALA A 330 7.48 -6.41 -23.11
CA ALA A 330 8.01 -6.45 -21.75
C ALA A 330 7.16 -5.61 -20.77
N LEU A 331 6.81 -4.37 -21.16
CA LEU A 331 5.93 -3.51 -20.36
C LEU A 331 4.52 -4.09 -20.22
N ARG A 332 4.02 -4.75 -21.27
CA ARG A 332 2.71 -5.44 -21.25
C ARG A 332 2.69 -6.65 -20.32
N VAL A 333 3.81 -7.36 -20.12
CA VAL A 333 3.90 -8.38 -19.06
C VAL A 333 3.66 -7.75 -17.70
N ILE A 334 4.28 -6.60 -17.42
CA ILE A 334 4.16 -5.89 -16.14
C ILE A 334 2.71 -5.45 -15.89
N THR A 335 2.05 -4.84 -16.88
CA THR A 335 0.66 -4.36 -16.71
C THR A 335 -0.33 -5.48 -16.51
N ARG A 336 -0.05 -6.68 -17.05
CA ARG A 336 -0.88 -7.87 -16.87
C ARG A 336 -0.75 -8.57 -15.53
N LEU A 337 0.26 -8.20 -14.73
CA LEU A 337 0.28 -8.57 -13.31
C LEU A 337 -0.84 -7.85 -12.53
N GLY A 338 -1.25 -6.67 -13.01
CA GLY A 338 -2.43 -5.97 -12.52
C GLY A 338 -3.72 -6.55 -13.13
N PHE A 339 -4.79 -6.55 -12.35
CA PHE A 339 -6.10 -7.07 -12.79
C PHE A 339 -6.97 -5.99 -13.43
N CYS A 340 -7.63 -6.33 -14.55
CA CYS A 340 -8.59 -5.46 -15.21
C CYS A 340 -9.80 -5.19 -14.29
N GLN A 341 -9.96 -3.96 -13.81
CA GLN A 341 -11.07 -3.57 -12.94
C GLN A 341 -12.44 -3.66 -13.64
N ARG A 342 -12.49 -3.39 -14.95
CA ARG A 342 -13.73 -3.56 -15.73
C ARG A 342 -14.19 -5.02 -15.67
N LEU A 343 -13.32 -5.96 -16.03
CA LEU A 343 -13.59 -7.40 -15.92
C LEU A 343 -14.01 -7.79 -14.49
N LYS A 344 -13.38 -7.21 -13.46
CA LYS A 344 -13.73 -7.47 -12.04
C LYS A 344 -15.16 -7.10 -11.72
N ASN A 345 -15.57 -5.93 -12.19
CA ASN A 345 -16.81 -5.28 -11.77
C ASN A 345 -17.99 -5.73 -12.63
N THR A 346 -17.78 -5.95 -13.94
CA THR A 346 -18.84 -6.27 -14.90
C THR A 346 -18.81 -7.72 -15.38
N GLY A 347 -17.78 -8.49 -15.03
CA GLY A 347 -17.62 -9.88 -15.48
C GLY A 347 -17.13 -10.02 -16.93
N ASP A 348 -16.98 -8.91 -17.66
CA ASP A 348 -16.40 -8.88 -19.01
C ASP A 348 -15.65 -7.55 -19.27
N CYS A 349 -14.72 -7.56 -20.23
CA CYS A 349 -14.02 -6.35 -20.67
C CYS A 349 -13.92 -6.33 -22.19
N ASP A 350 -14.64 -5.42 -22.82
CA ASP A 350 -14.71 -5.21 -24.27
C ASP A 350 -13.68 -4.20 -24.80
N ASP A 351 -12.92 -3.53 -23.92
CA ASP A 351 -11.97 -2.49 -24.28
C ASP A 351 -10.74 -3.06 -25.00
N GLU A 352 -10.68 -2.88 -26.32
CA GLU A 352 -9.59 -3.37 -27.17
C GLU A 352 -8.20 -2.90 -26.72
N PHE A 353 -8.12 -1.72 -26.12
CA PHE A 353 -6.86 -1.11 -25.67
C PHE A 353 -6.62 -1.29 -24.17
N CYS A 354 -7.35 -2.20 -23.50
CA CYS A 354 -7.09 -2.52 -22.09
C CYS A 354 -5.67 -3.09 -21.92
N ILE A 355 -4.87 -2.45 -21.08
CA ILE A 355 -3.48 -2.85 -20.80
C ILE A 355 -3.35 -3.88 -19.66
N TYR A 356 -4.41 -4.05 -18.86
CA TYR A 356 -4.40 -4.90 -17.67
C TYR A 356 -4.72 -6.37 -17.98
N GLY A 357 -4.44 -7.26 -17.02
CA GLY A 357 -4.69 -8.69 -17.14
C GLY A 357 -6.15 -9.08 -16.99
N HIS A 358 -6.59 -10.05 -17.80
CA HIS A 358 -7.94 -10.60 -17.85
C HIS A 358 -8.03 -12.03 -17.28
N GLY A 359 -6.94 -12.53 -16.69
CA GLY A 359 -6.92 -13.75 -15.86
C GLY A 359 -6.88 -15.08 -16.63
N LEU A 360 -7.10 -15.08 -17.95
CA LEU A 360 -6.95 -16.23 -18.83
C LEU A 360 -5.97 -15.88 -19.94
N VAL A 361 -5.09 -16.81 -20.32
CA VAL A 361 -4.10 -16.59 -21.40
C VAL A 361 -4.38 -17.58 -22.54
N GLU A 362 -4.17 -17.13 -23.77
CA GLU A 362 -4.16 -17.99 -24.95
C GLU A 362 -3.13 -19.11 -24.78
N SER A 363 -3.57 -20.35 -24.99
CA SER A 363 -2.79 -21.58 -24.82
C SER A 363 -1.59 -21.64 -25.76
#